data_AF-A0A6C0I421-F1
#
_entry.id   AF-A0A6C0I421-F1
#
_cell.length_a   1.000
_cell.length_b   1.000
_cell.length_c   1.000
_cell.angle_alpha   90.00
_cell.angle_beta   90.00
_cell.angle_gamma   90.00
#
_symmetry.space_group_name_H-M   'P 1'
#
loop_
_entity.id
_entity.type
_entity.pdbx_description
1 polymer ?
#
loop_
_entity_poly.entity_id
_entity_poly.type
_entity_poly.pdbx_seq_one_letter_code
_entity_poly.pdbx_strand_id
1 'polypeptide(L)'
;MEITITPDTYTPSVNSQGNYIDNIPIIKNGLYCPCGSRKDKIYENASKFSSHIKSKYHQKWLMVLNQNKANYYVEMLINKELVENQKKIISQLENNLQKKTLTIDYLTGQLTNKIIQHPECNIDLLDFTPMNI
;
A
#
# COMPACT_ATOMS: atom_id res chain seq x y z
N MET A 1 24.45 -33.79 -12.48
CA MET A 1 24.46 -32.48 -13.15
C MET A 1 23.00 -32.16 -13.44
N GLU A 2 22.32 -31.43 -12.55
CA GLU A 2 20.92 -31.04 -12.76
C GLU A 2 20.88 -29.95 -13.82
N ILE A 3 20.50 -30.34 -15.04
CA ILE A 3 20.19 -29.39 -16.10
C ILE A 3 18.80 -28.88 -15.76
N THR A 4 18.68 -27.66 -15.22
CA THR A 4 17.38 -27.01 -15.06
C THR A 4 16.79 -26.78 -16.46
N ILE A 5 15.76 -27.57 -16.79
CA ILE A 5 15.04 -27.56 -18.08
C ILE A 5 13.94 -26.48 -18.09
N THR A 6 14.00 -25.51 -17.18
CA THR A 6 12.96 -24.51 -17.04
C THR A 6 13.18 -23.39 -18.06
N PRO A 7 12.21 -23.11 -18.94
CA PRO A 7 12.29 -21.97 -19.84
C PRO A 7 12.29 -20.67 -19.03
N ASP A 8 13.13 -19.72 -19.44
CA ASP A 8 13.22 -18.42 -18.78
C ASP A 8 11.94 -17.60 -19.03
N THR A 9 11.60 -16.70 -18.10
CA THR A 9 10.48 -15.76 -18.32
C THR A 9 11.00 -14.44 -18.87
N TYR A 10 10.37 -13.97 -19.94
CA TYR A 10 10.71 -12.70 -20.57
C TYR A 10 10.40 -11.52 -19.66
N THR A 11 11.41 -10.66 -19.50
CA THR A 11 11.31 -9.36 -18.81
C THR A 11 11.74 -8.25 -19.76
N PRO A 12 10.89 -7.25 -20.03
CA PRO A 12 11.29 -6.09 -20.82
C PRO A 12 12.44 -5.32 -20.14
N SER A 13 13.31 -4.72 -20.95
CA SER A 13 14.37 -3.85 -20.45
C SER A 13 13.83 -2.45 -20.18
N VAL A 14 14.53 -1.66 -19.38
CA VAL A 14 14.13 -0.28 -19.06
C VAL A 14 15.10 0.68 -19.75
N ASN A 15 14.58 1.64 -20.51
CA ASN A 15 15.41 2.66 -21.15
C ASN A 15 15.80 3.78 -20.18
N SER A 16 16.60 4.75 -20.65
CA SER A 16 17.05 5.91 -19.84
C SER A 16 15.91 6.81 -19.35
N GLN A 17 14.74 6.77 -19.98
CA GLN A 17 13.53 7.48 -19.56
C GLN A 17 12.66 6.64 -18.59
N GLY A 18 13.10 5.43 -18.27
CA GLY A 18 12.37 4.51 -17.41
C GLY A 18 11.24 3.75 -18.12
N ASN A 19 11.06 3.86 -19.43
CA ASN A 19 10.03 3.13 -20.15
C ASN A 19 10.48 1.69 -20.41
N TYR A 20 9.56 0.75 -20.26
CA TYR A 20 9.75 -0.63 -20.68
C TYR A 20 9.88 -0.70 -22.20
N ILE A 21 10.97 -1.28 -22.66
CA ILE A 21 11.31 -1.51 -24.07
C ILE A 21 11.60 -2.98 -24.32
N ASP A 22 11.30 -3.43 -25.53
CA ASP A 22 11.62 -4.78 -25.92
C ASP A 22 13.12 -4.95 -26.20
N ASN A 23 13.72 -5.98 -25.61
CA ASN A 23 15.09 -6.38 -25.88
C ASN A 23 15.14 -7.91 -25.94
N ILE A 24 15.67 -8.47 -27.02
CA ILE A 24 15.65 -9.93 -27.22
C ILE A 24 16.84 -10.55 -26.48
N PRO A 25 16.62 -11.34 -25.41
CA PRO A 25 17.70 -12.01 -24.70
C PRO A 25 18.23 -13.21 -25.50
N ILE A 26 19.40 -13.72 -25.10
CA ILE A 26 19.93 -14.97 -25.63
C ILE A 26 19.09 -16.12 -25.09
N ILE A 27 18.37 -16.82 -25.97
CA ILE A 27 17.50 -17.93 -25.60
C ILE A 27 18.29 -19.24 -25.67
N LYS A 28 18.54 -19.89 -24.52
CA LYS A 28 19.23 -21.19 -24.45
C LYS A 28 18.26 -22.35 -24.17
N ASN A 29 17.33 -22.16 -23.22
CA ASN A 29 16.42 -23.21 -22.76
C ASN A 29 14.95 -22.92 -23.09
N GLY A 30 14.71 -22.09 -24.12
CA GLY A 30 13.39 -21.55 -24.42
C GLY A 30 13.01 -20.35 -23.54
N LEU A 31 12.12 -19.52 -24.05
CA LEU A 31 11.67 -18.29 -23.40
C LEU A 31 10.14 -18.24 -23.36
N TYR A 32 9.58 -18.01 -22.19
CA TYR A 32 8.16 -17.79 -21.97
C TYR A 32 7.84 -16.30 -21.94
N CYS A 33 6.77 -15.87 -22.63
CA CYS A 33 6.34 -14.46 -22.60
C CYS A 33 5.05 -14.29 -21.78
N PRO A 34 5.06 -13.44 -20.73
CA PRO A 34 3.89 -13.22 -19.88
C PRO A 34 2.82 -12.31 -20.51
N CYS A 35 2.99 -11.84 -21.75
CA CYS A 35 2.04 -10.96 -22.44
C CYS A 35 0.67 -11.61 -22.73
N GLY A 36 0.47 -12.89 -22.35
CA GLY A 36 -0.82 -13.57 -22.36
C GLY A 36 -1.31 -14.02 -23.73
N SER A 37 -0.54 -13.79 -24.81
CA SER A 37 -0.96 -14.19 -26.17
C SER A 37 -1.20 -15.69 -26.29
N ARG A 38 -0.36 -16.52 -25.65
CA ARG A 38 -0.54 -17.98 -25.50
C ARG A 38 0.16 -18.43 -24.21
N LYS A 39 -0.62 -18.87 -23.22
CA LYS A 39 -0.14 -19.15 -21.85
C LYS A 39 0.88 -20.29 -21.75
N ASP A 40 0.90 -21.21 -22.70
CA ASP A 40 1.80 -22.38 -22.68
C ASP A 40 2.88 -22.32 -23.78
N LYS A 41 2.98 -21.19 -24.49
CA LYS A 41 3.92 -21.09 -25.61
C LYS A 41 5.33 -20.73 -25.12
N ILE A 42 6.25 -21.65 -25.37
CA ILE A 42 7.69 -21.45 -25.20
C ILE A 42 8.31 -21.11 -26.55
N TYR A 43 9.11 -20.05 -26.60
CA TYR A 43 9.86 -19.62 -27.76
C TYR A 43 11.26 -20.21 -27.70
N GLU A 44 11.57 -21.16 -28.59
CA GLU A 44 12.86 -21.87 -28.60
C GLU A 44 14.03 -21.01 -29.13
N ASN A 45 13.72 -20.02 -29.98
CA ASN A 45 14.75 -19.24 -30.64
C ASN A 45 14.38 -17.76 -30.77
N ALA A 46 15.42 -16.93 -30.93
CA ALA A 46 15.30 -15.48 -30.99
C ALA A 46 14.44 -15.00 -32.17
N SER A 47 14.43 -15.72 -33.31
CA SER A 47 13.66 -15.33 -34.49
C SER A 47 12.14 -15.48 -34.27
N LYS A 48 11.71 -16.61 -33.69
CA LYS A 48 10.32 -16.85 -33.28
C LYS A 48 9.87 -15.82 -32.25
N PHE A 49 10.74 -15.47 -31.30
CA PHE A 49 10.46 -14.45 -30.29
C PHE A 49 10.43 -13.02 -30.88
N SER A 50 11.33 -12.69 -31.81
CA SER A 50 11.36 -11.40 -32.52
C SER A 50 10.06 -11.13 -33.27
N SER A 51 9.50 -12.17 -33.90
CA SER A 51 8.19 -12.07 -34.57
C SER A 51 7.06 -11.87 -33.55
N HIS A 52 7.18 -12.47 -32.37
CA HIS A 52 6.19 -12.35 -31.32
C HIS A 52 6.15 -10.94 -30.70
N ILE A 53 7.30 -10.35 -30.37
CA ILE A 53 7.32 -9.00 -29.77
C ILE A 53 6.68 -7.96 -30.70
N LYS A 54 6.75 -8.15 -32.02
CA LYS A 54 6.09 -7.28 -33.01
C LYS A 54 4.57 -7.48 -33.12
N SER A 55 4.01 -8.50 -32.46
CA SER A 55 2.58 -8.78 -32.50
C SER A 55 1.76 -7.70 -31.77
N LYS A 56 0.54 -7.44 -32.25
CA LYS A 56 -0.37 -6.45 -31.63
C LYS A 56 -0.65 -6.74 -30.16
N TYR A 57 -0.75 -8.02 -29.79
CA TYR A 57 -0.99 -8.43 -28.40
C TYR A 57 0.18 -8.06 -27.50
N HIS A 58 1.41 -8.36 -27.92
CA HIS A 58 2.60 -8.03 -27.14
C HIS A 58 2.80 -6.52 -27.02
N GLN A 59 2.66 -5.79 -28.13
CA GLN A 59 2.76 -4.32 -28.12
C GLN A 59 1.71 -3.67 -27.21
N LYS A 60 0.46 -4.19 -27.22
CA LYS A 60 -0.58 -3.73 -26.28
C LYS A 60 -0.19 -4.02 -24.83
N TRP A 61 0.35 -5.20 -24.54
CA TRP A 61 0.81 -5.54 -23.19
C TRP A 61 1.94 -4.62 -22.72
N LEU A 62 2.94 -4.35 -23.55
CA LEU A 62 4.03 -3.44 -23.22
C LEU A 62 3.55 -1.99 -23.01
N MET A 63 2.58 -1.54 -23.82
CA MET A 63 1.92 -0.26 -23.64
C MET A 63 1.18 -0.18 -22.30
N VAL A 64 0.41 -1.21 -21.94
CA VAL A 64 -0.30 -1.29 -20.65
C VAL A 64 0.69 -1.30 -19.48
N LEU A 65 1.82 -2.00 -19.60
CA LEU A 65 2.87 -1.97 -18.57
C LEU A 65 3.41 -0.56 -18.34
N ASN A 66 3.68 0.19 -19.42
CA ASN A 66 4.14 1.57 -19.33
C ASN A 66 3.07 2.52 -18.77
N GLN A 67 1.79 2.32 -19.13
CA GLN A 67 0.67 3.09 -18.56
C GLN A 67 0.49 2.80 -17.07
N ASN A 68 0.51 1.52 -16.68
CA ASN A 68 0.39 1.10 -15.29
C ASN A 68 1.54 1.63 -14.44
N LYS A 69 2.75 1.78 -15.00
CA LYS A 69 3.86 2.44 -14.30
C LYS A 69 3.52 3.88 -13.92
N ALA A 70 2.97 4.65 -14.86
CA ALA A 70 2.55 6.02 -14.60
C ALA A 70 1.44 6.07 -13.54
N ASN A 71 0.45 5.17 -13.65
CA ASN A 71 -0.66 5.07 -12.71
C ASN A 71 -0.17 4.70 -11.29
N TYR A 72 0.73 3.70 -11.18
CA TYR A 72 1.26 3.26 -9.90
C TYR A 72 2.01 4.38 -9.17
N TYR A 73 2.77 5.20 -9.89
CA TYR A 73 3.46 6.34 -9.29
C TYR A 73 2.46 7.37 -8.73
N VAL A 74 1.40 7.69 -9.48
CA VAL A 74 0.34 8.61 -9.02
C VAL A 74 -0.40 8.04 -7.80
N GLU A 75 -0.78 6.76 -7.84
CA GLU A 75 -1.41 6.08 -6.71
C GLU A 75 -0.50 6.06 -5.47
N MET A 76 0.82 5.89 -5.67
CA MET A 76 1.79 5.92 -4.58
C MET A 76 1.87 7.29 -3.91
N LEU A 77 1.79 8.38 -4.67
CA LEU A 77 1.72 9.74 -4.13
C LEU A 77 0.43 9.97 -3.33
N ILE A 78 -0.72 9.55 -3.86
CA ILE A 78 -2.01 9.62 -3.17
C ILE A 78 -1.98 8.81 -1.87
N ASN A 79 -1.41 7.61 -1.91
CA ASN A 79 -1.27 6.75 -0.74
C ASN A 79 -0.35 7.36 0.32
N LYS A 80 0.75 8.02 -0.08
CA LYS A 80 1.61 8.76 0.86
C LYS A 80 0.85 9.88 1.55
N GLU A 81 0.10 10.68 0.80
CA GLU A 81 -0.71 11.77 1.36
C GLU A 81 -1.77 11.23 2.34
N LEU A 82 -2.45 10.15 1.95
CA LEU A 82 -3.45 9.49 2.78
C LEU A 82 -2.84 8.97 4.10
N VAL A 83 -1.67 8.34 4.06
CA VAL A 83 -0.96 7.88 5.27
C VAL A 83 -0.58 9.04 6.18
N GLU A 84 -0.09 10.15 5.63
CA GLU A 84 0.23 11.33 6.44
C GLU A 84 -1.01 11.96 7.09
N ASN A 85 -2.13 12.00 6.38
CA ASN A 85 -3.39 12.47 6.95
C ASN A 85 -3.93 11.53 8.03
N GLN A 86 -3.82 10.21 7.84
CA GLN A 86 -4.19 9.23 8.86
C GLN A 86 -3.37 9.39 10.14
N LYS A 87 -2.05 9.58 10.03
CA LYS A 87 -1.18 9.84 11.19
C LYS A 87 -1.63 11.07 11.97
N LYS A 88 -1.96 12.17 11.29
CA LYS A 88 -2.45 13.40 11.93
C LYS A 88 -3.75 13.16 12.71
N ILE A 89 -4.70 12.45 12.10
CA ILE A 89 -5.99 12.11 12.74
C ILE A 89 -5.74 11.24 13.98
N ILE A 90 -4.89 10.22 13.88
CA ILE A 90 -4.53 9.35 15.01
C ILE A 90 -3.94 10.19 16.15
N SER A 91 -2.96 11.04 15.88
CA SER A 91 -2.36 11.89 16.91
C SER A 91 -3.37 12.85 17.55
N GLN A 92 -4.32 13.39 16.79
CA GLN A 92 -5.39 14.22 17.35
C GLN A 92 -6.32 13.41 18.27
N LEU A 93 -6.68 12.19 17.86
CA LEU A 93 -7.52 11.29 18.65
C LEU A 93 -6.82 10.84 19.93
N GLU A 94 -5.53 10.51 19.87
CA GLU A 94 -4.70 10.15 21.03
C GLU A 94 -4.65 11.28 22.05
N ASN A 95 -4.41 12.50 21.60
CA ASN A 95 -4.41 13.69 22.47
C ASN A 95 -5.78 13.92 23.12
N ASN A 96 -6.86 13.74 22.37
CA ASN A 96 -8.22 13.90 22.89
C ASN A 96 -8.59 12.80 23.90
N LEU A 97 -8.16 11.56 23.64
CA LEU A 97 -8.33 10.44 24.58
C LEU A 97 -7.56 10.71 25.87
N GLN A 98 -6.29 11.11 25.78
CA GLN A 98 -5.48 11.44 26.96
C GLN A 98 -6.13 12.54 27.81
N LYS A 99 -6.63 13.62 27.17
CA LYS A 99 -7.37 14.68 27.89
C LYS A 99 -8.59 14.12 28.61
N LYS A 100 -9.40 13.28 27.94
CA LYS A 100 -10.58 12.66 28.54
C LYS A 100 -10.22 11.74 29.70
N THR A 101 -9.16 10.93 29.57
CA THR A 101 -8.67 10.06 30.65
C THR A 101 -8.26 10.89 31.87
N LEU A 102 -7.46 11.94 31.68
CA LEU A 102 -7.05 12.82 32.78
C LEU A 102 -8.25 13.50 33.46
N THR A 103 -9.26 13.91 32.69
CA THR A 103 -10.50 14.45 33.26
C THR A 103 -11.26 13.41 34.08
N ILE A 104 -11.36 12.17 33.59
CA ILE A 104 -11.99 11.07 34.33
C ILE A 104 -11.24 10.79 35.63
N ASP A 105 -9.90 10.69 35.58
CA ASP A 105 -9.08 10.43 36.76
C ASP A 105 -9.24 11.55 37.81
N TYR A 106 -9.24 12.80 37.35
CA TYR A 106 -9.45 13.96 38.22
C TYR A 106 -10.82 13.96 38.90
N LEU A 107 -11.90 13.76 38.12
CA LEU A 107 -13.26 13.72 38.64
C LEU A 107 -13.47 12.52 39.58
N THR A 108 -12.90 11.36 39.23
CA THR A 108 -12.92 10.16 40.07
C THR A 108 -12.21 10.43 41.40
N GLY A 109 -11.03 11.06 41.37
CA GLY A 109 -10.30 11.47 42.57
C GLY A 109 -11.10 12.41 43.47
N GLN A 110 -11.77 13.41 42.88
CA GLN A 110 -12.65 14.31 43.64
C GLN A 110 -13.82 13.56 44.30
N LEU A 111 -14.47 12.66 43.57
CA LEU A 111 -15.56 11.84 44.10
C LEU A 111 -15.09 10.97 45.27
N THR A 112 -13.97 10.27 45.12
CA THR A 112 -13.41 9.43 46.20
C THR A 112 -13.07 10.26 47.44
N ASN A 113 -12.48 11.44 47.28
CA ASN A 113 -12.14 12.30 48.41
C ASN A 113 -13.40 12.81 49.14
N LYS A 114 -14.45 13.18 48.41
CA LYS A 114 -15.74 13.58 49.01
C LYS A 114 -16.43 12.43 49.74
N ILE A 115 -16.41 11.21 49.19
CA ILE A 115 -16.95 10.01 49.85
C ILE A 115 -16.20 9.70 51.15
N ILE A 116 -14.86 9.82 51.14
CA ILE A 116 -14.03 9.58 52.33
C ILE A 116 -14.29 10.63 53.41
N GLN A 117 -14.51 11.90 53.04
CA GLN A 117 -14.75 12.98 53.99
C GLN A 117 -16.19 13.03 54.53
N HIS A 118 -17.18 12.60 53.73
CA HIS A 118 -18.59 12.60 54.09
C HIS A 118 -19.31 11.32 53.63
N PRO A 119 -19.28 10.24 54.42
CA PRO A 119 -19.82 8.93 54.03
C PRO A 119 -21.36 8.89 53.87
N GLU A 120 -22.09 9.91 54.34
CA GLU A 120 -23.56 9.98 54.24
C GLU A 120 -24.08 11.02 53.23
N CYS A 121 -23.21 11.65 52.43
CA CYS A 121 -23.64 12.71 51.51
C CYS A 121 -24.17 12.13 50.18
N ASN A 122 -25.42 12.45 49.85
CA ASN A 122 -26.03 12.13 48.55
C ASN A 122 -25.34 12.99 47.47
N ILE A 123 -24.57 12.37 46.58
CA ILE A 123 -23.75 13.09 45.60
C ILE A 123 -24.60 13.44 44.38
N ASP A 124 -24.84 14.74 44.15
CA ASP A 124 -25.47 15.23 42.91
C ASP A 124 -24.41 15.36 41.80
N LEU A 125 -24.68 14.71 40.66
CA LEU A 125 -23.78 14.66 39.51
C LEU A 125 -23.67 16.02 38.80
N LEU A 126 -24.64 16.92 39.03
CA LEU A 126 -24.68 18.26 38.41
C LEU A 126 -23.63 19.23 38.98
N ASP A 127 -23.13 18.99 40.20
CA ASP A 127 -22.08 19.79 40.85
C ASP A 127 -20.71 19.72 40.13
N PHE A 128 -20.54 18.77 39.21
CA PHE A 128 -19.29 18.53 38.50
C PHE A 128 -19.28 19.03 37.06
N THR A 129 -20.38 19.65 36.59
CA THR A 129 -20.38 20.33 35.30
C THR A 129 -19.62 21.65 35.44
N PRO A 130 -18.62 21.94 34.59
CA PRO A 130 -17.93 23.23 34.64
C PRO A 130 -18.96 24.31 34.31
N MET A 131 -19.27 25.15 35.29
CA MET A 131 -20.05 26.37 35.08
C MET A 131 -19.42 27.18 33.94
N ASN A 132 -20.26 27.54 32.98
CA ASN A 132 -20.05 28.49 31.88
C ASN A 132 -18.81 29.39 32.01
N ILE A 133 -17.95 29.32 30.99
CA ILE A 133 -17.43 30.51 30.29
C ILE A 133 -17.54 30.26 28.79
#